data_AF-A0A7J8SYG2-F1
#
_entry.id   AF-A0A7J8SYG2-F1
#
_cell.length_a   1.000
_cell.length_b   1.000
_cell.length_c   1.000
_cell.angle_alpha   90.00
_cell.angle_beta   90.00
_cell.angle_gamma   90.00
#
_symmetry.space_group_name_H-M   'P 1'
#
loop_
_entity.id
_entity.type
_entity.pdbx_description
1 polymer ?
#
loop_
_entity_poly.entity_id
_entity_poly.type
_entity_poly.pdbx_seq_one_letter_code
_entity_poly.pdbx_strand_id
1 'polypeptide(L)'
;MKYNSSNVLQLLHAWLEQLVLQFDVACAAWKPNLNTNRLENFKKKWKSEIYSSSTKLNIFGYLAYDTIWALGKAVEMVPYERSNVNGENHHRNTSQFPVIKVSKIGKMILNGLLKTKFKGLSGDFSLVRGQLRSSAFEIINVINNKKKFIGCWTLENGLIRKLGKAKKGKPPIWPGNTKDIPRGWTTPVGGNKLRIRIPDKTCFEAYLKVEQDPYTKESTVTGFSYDAFEEALALLPFAVPHKLIPFPVGPNAEAYNKLLYHVKNQKFNVAVGDITILANRSQYVDFTLPYLQSDVSMVVKIK
;
A
#
# COMPACT_ATOMS: atom_id res chain seq x y z
N MET A 1 30.01 9.43 0.06
CA MET A 1 28.63 9.94 -0.13
C MET A 1 27.74 9.28 0.91
N LYS A 2 27.12 10.07 1.81
CA LYS A 2 26.24 9.54 2.86
C LYS A 2 24.83 9.41 2.30
N TYR A 3 24.35 8.19 2.11
CA TYR A 3 22.95 7.94 1.77
C TYR A 3 22.08 8.21 3.00
N ASN A 4 21.05 9.05 2.81
CA ASN A 4 20.13 9.46 3.85
C ASN A 4 19.16 8.30 4.14
N SER A 5 19.11 7.84 5.40
CA SER A 5 18.34 6.68 5.87
C SER A 5 16.81 6.78 5.64
N SER A 6 16.31 8.00 5.38
CA SER A 6 14.92 8.26 5.05
C SER A 6 14.48 7.71 3.67
N ASN A 7 15.39 7.63 2.69
CA ASN A 7 15.03 7.18 1.34
C ASN A 7 14.96 5.65 1.24
N VAL A 8 15.75 4.93 2.05
CA VAL A 8 15.76 3.46 2.08
C VAL A 8 14.46 2.92 2.70
N LEU A 9 13.89 3.63 3.68
CA LEU A 9 12.62 3.26 4.32
C LEU A 9 11.40 3.54 3.43
N GLN A 10 11.42 4.60 2.63
CA GLN A 10 10.38 4.83 1.61
C GLN A 10 10.43 3.78 0.49
N LEU A 11 11.62 3.30 0.13
CA LEU A 11 11.78 2.25 -0.88
C LEU A 11 11.32 0.87 -0.39
N LEU A 12 11.61 0.53 0.87
CA LEU A 12 11.06 -0.68 1.51
C LEU A 12 9.54 -0.62 1.64
N HIS A 13 8.97 0.54 1.96
CA HIS A 13 7.52 0.70 2.10
C HIS A 13 6.78 0.57 0.77
N ALA A 14 7.30 1.19 -0.31
CA ALA A 14 6.71 1.09 -1.64
C ALA A 14 6.83 -0.33 -2.23
N TRP A 15 7.95 -1.02 -1.97
CA TRP A 15 8.17 -2.39 -2.40
C TRP A 15 7.31 -3.41 -1.64
N LEU A 16 7.06 -3.17 -0.33
CA LEU A 16 6.13 -3.96 0.47
C LEU A 16 4.67 -3.77 0.03
N GLU A 17 4.25 -2.55 -0.32
CA GLU A 17 2.88 -2.29 -0.80
C GLU A 17 2.57 -2.97 -2.15
N GLN A 18 3.55 -3.02 -3.08
CA GLN A 18 3.39 -3.73 -4.35
C GLN A 18 3.36 -5.26 -4.19
N LEU A 19 4.09 -5.83 -3.23
CA LEU A 19 4.05 -7.27 -2.95
C LEU A 19 2.78 -7.71 -2.21
N VAL A 20 2.22 -6.85 -1.36
CA VAL A 20 0.95 -7.11 -0.64
C VAL A 20 -0.24 -7.25 -1.59
N LEU A 21 -0.19 -6.63 -2.77
CA LEU A 21 -1.27 -6.69 -3.75
C LEU A 21 -1.22 -7.93 -4.67
N GLN A 22 -0.08 -8.60 -4.78
CA GLN A 22 0.09 -9.70 -5.73
C GLN A 22 -0.02 -11.09 -5.08
N PHE A 23 0.09 -11.19 -3.75
CA PHE A 23 0.01 -12.44 -3.03
C PHE A 23 -0.73 -12.26 -1.71
N ASP A 24 -1.92 -12.86 -1.59
CA ASP A 24 -2.82 -12.78 -0.43
C ASP A 24 -2.10 -13.00 0.91
N VAL A 25 -1.76 -11.92 1.61
CA VAL A 25 -1.23 -11.95 2.98
C VAL A 25 -2.09 -11.06 3.88
N ALA A 26 -2.66 -11.66 4.93
CA ALA A 26 -3.33 -11.07 6.09
C ALA A 26 -3.90 -9.64 5.88
N CYS A 27 -5.10 -9.54 5.30
CA CYS A 27 -5.79 -8.25 5.21
C CYS A 27 -6.39 -7.84 6.57
N ALA A 28 -5.97 -6.71 7.12
CA ALA A 28 -6.71 -6.05 8.18
C ALA A 28 -8.03 -5.51 7.59
N ALA A 29 -9.16 -6.08 8.00
CA ALA A 29 -10.47 -5.62 7.55
C ALA A 29 -11.11 -4.77 8.64
N TRP A 30 -11.34 -3.49 8.37
CA TRP A 30 -12.16 -2.68 9.27
C TRP A 30 -13.57 -3.26 9.33
N LYS A 31 -13.86 -3.95 10.43
CA LYS A 31 -15.22 -4.35 10.78
C LYS A 31 -15.45 -3.85 12.20
N PRO A 32 -16.21 -2.76 12.36
CA PRO A 32 -16.66 -2.36 13.67
C PRO A 32 -17.54 -3.47 14.20
N ASN A 33 -17.68 -3.50 15.52
CA ASN A 33 -18.62 -4.37 16.17
C ASN A 33 -20.04 -3.84 15.89
N LEU A 34 -20.53 -4.18 14.70
CA LEU A 34 -21.59 -3.48 13.96
C LEU A 34 -22.97 -4.11 14.11
N ASN A 35 -23.10 -5.22 14.86
CA ASN A 35 -24.35 -5.98 14.85
C ASN A 35 -25.40 -5.35 15.77
N THR A 36 -25.94 -4.21 15.35
CA THR A 36 -27.02 -3.50 16.01
C THR A 36 -28.25 -3.48 15.11
N ASN A 37 -29.45 -3.62 15.70
CA ASN A 37 -30.72 -3.52 14.98
C ASN A 37 -30.82 -2.20 14.17
N ARG A 38 -30.20 -1.12 14.67
CA ARG A 38 -30.13 0.18 13.98
C ARG A 38 -29.39 0.10 12.64
N LEU A 39 -28.26 -0.60 12.58
CA LEU A 39 -27.51 -0.79 11.33
C LEU A 39 -28.26 -1.66 10.34
N GLU A 40 -28.90 -2.74 10.80
CA GLU A 40 -29.70 -3.60 9.93
C GLU A 40 -30.89 -2.84 9.33
N ASN A 41 -31.60 -2.07 10.15
CA ASN A 41 -32.69 -1.23 9.69
C ASN A 41 -32.21 -0.16 8.69
N PHE A 42 -31.07 0.48 8.96
CA PHE A 42 -30.47 1.43 8.01
C PHE A 42 -30.09 0.76 6.68
N LYS A 43 -29.49 -0.44 6.71
CA LYS A 43 -29.15 -1.20 5.50
C LYS A 43 -30.39 -1.59 4.70
N LYS A 44 -31.48 -1.98 5.37
CA LYS A 44 -32.77 -2.27 4.72
C LYS A 44 -33.31 -1.02 4.05
N LYS A 45 -33.40 0.10 4.79
CA LYS A 45 -33.88 1.40 4.30
C LYS A 45 -33.05 1.93 3.13
N TRP A 46 -31.72 1.87 3.24
CA TRP A 46 -30.79 2.29 2.18
C TRP A 46 -31.01 1.52 0.88
N LYS A 47 -31.23 0.21 0.98
CA LYS A 47 -31.51 -0.66 -0.18
C LYS A 47 -32.88 -0.40 -0.80
N SER A 48 -33.88 -0.06 0.01
CA SER A 48 -35.26 0.12 -0.49
C SER A 48 -35.53 1.51 -1.05
N GLU A 49 -34.88 2.56 -0.53
CA GLU A 49 -35.26 3.95 -0.82
C GLU A 49 -34.29 4.69 -1.74
N ILE A 50 -33.01 4.30 -1.82
CA ILE A 50 -31.98 5.17 -2.41
C ILE A 50 -31.42 4.60 -3.73
N TYR A 51 -31.14 3.28 -3.85
CA TYR A 51 -30.70 2.67 -5.12
C TYR A 51 -30.99 1.17 -5.20
N SER A 52 -31.81 0.75 -6.18
CA SER A 52 -32.07 -0.67 -6.51
C SER A 52 -30.89 -1.39 -7.18
N SER A 53 -29.87 -0.65 -7.64
CA SER A 53 -28.67 -1.18 -8.28
C SER A 53 -27.39 -0.50 -7.77
N SER A 54 -26.55 -1.30 -7.10
CA SER A 54 -25.07 -1.33 -7.27
C SER A 54 -24.08 -0.40 -6.52
N THR A 55 -24.31 0.02 -5.26
CA THR A 55 -23.14 0.22 -4.35
C THR A 55 -23.40 -0.29 -2.93
N LYS A 56 -22.59 -1.27 -2.52
CA LYS A 56 -22.52 -1.70 -1.13
C LYS A 56 -21.88 -0.56 -0.33
N LEU A 57 -22.62 0.01 0.63
CA LEU A 57 -22.09 1.00 1.57
C LEU A 57 -20.75 0.53 2.13
N ASN A 58 -19.72 1.32 1.88
CA ASN A 58 -18.41 1.14 2.48
C ASN A 58 -18.35 1.85 3.85
N ILE A 59 -17.22 1.70 4.52
CA ILE A 59 -16.91 2.36 5.79
C ILE A 59 -17.22 3.86 5.73
N PHE A 60 -16.72 4.57 4.72
CA PHE A 60 -16.87 6.02 4.61
C PHE A 60 -18.34 6.47 4.59
N GLY A 61 -19.24 5.68 3.99
CA GLY A 61 -20.68 5.96 4.04
C GLY A 61 -21.26 5.92 5.45
N TYR A 62 -20.84 4.95 6.28
CA TYR A 62 -21.27 4.88 7.67
C TYR A 62 -20.69 6.03 8.52
N LEU A 63 -19.43 6.42 8.29
CA LEU A 63 -18.83 7.57 8.97
C LEU A 63 -19.48 8.89 8.58
N ALA A 64 -19.83 9.07 7.30
CA ALA A 64 -20.53 10.27 6.83
C ALA A 64 -21.89 10.42 7.52
N TYR A 65 -22.65 9.33 7.63
CA TYR A 65 -23.92 9.33 8.36
C TYR A 65 -23.74 9.75 9.82
N ASP A 66 -22.78 9.14 10.53
CA ASP A 66 -22.52 9.48 11.93
C ASP A 66 -22.02 10.92 12.11
N THR A 67 -21.24 11.43 11.17
CA THR A 67 -20.74 12.82 11.20
C THR A 67 -21.88 13.82 11.07
N ILE A 68 -22.83 13.58 10.16
CA ILE A 68 -24.03 14.43 10.01
C ILE A 68 -24.89 14.36 11.27
N TRP A 69 -25.05 13.17 11.86
CA TRP A 69 -25.79 13.00 13.12
C TRP A 69 -25.13 13.74 14.29
N ALA A 70 -23.79 13.71 14.37
CA ALA A 70 -23.02 14.46 15.34
C ALA A 70 -23.20 15.97 15.17
N LEU A 71 -23.19 16.44 13.93
CA LEU A 71 -23.41 17.85 13.60
C LEU A 71 -24.81 18.31 14.00
N GLY A 72 -25.86 17.53 13.67
CA GLY A 72 -27.23 17.83 14.07
C GLY A 72 -27.38 17.97 15.59
N LYS A 73 -26.82 17.01 16.34
CA LYS A 73 -26.79 17.10 17.81
C LYS A 73 -26.01 18.32 18.33
N ALA A 74 -24.91 18.70 17.68
CA ALA A 74 -24.11 19.85 18.08
C ALA A 74 -24.88 21.17 17.87
N VAL A 75 -25.66 21.26 16.79
CA VAL A 75 -26.51 22.43 16.50
C VAL A 75 -27.66 22.54 17.51
N GLU A 76 -28.30 21.42 17.89
CA GLU A 76 -29.35 21.39 18.91
C GLU A 76 -28.87 21.85 20.30
N MET A 77 -27.56 21.74 20.58
CA MET A 77 -26.97 22.23 21.83
C MET A 77 -26.77 23.75 21.86
N VAL A 78 -26.94 24.44 20.73
CA VAL A 78 -26.81 25.90 20.68
C VAL A 78 -28.11 26.53 21.19
N PRO A 79 -28.08 27.36 22.25
CA PRO A 79 -29.26 28.04 22.77
C PRO A 79 -29.89 28.95 21.70
N TYR A 80 -31.22 28.89 21.58
CA TYR A 80 -32.01 29.61 20.60
C TYR A 80 -31.86 31.14 20.69
N GLU A 81 -31.55 31.69 21.88
CA GLU A 81 -31.64 33.12 22.17
C GLU A 81 -30.42 33.99 21.78
N ARG A 82 -29.42 33.48 21.05
CA ARG A 82 -28.20 34.27 20.75
C ARG A 82 -27.72 34.18 19.30
N SER A 83 -28.66 34.18 18.35
CA SER A 83 -28.38 34.24 16.89
C SER A 83 -27.95 35.62 16.38
N ASN A 84 -27.46 36.53 17.23
CA ASN A 84 -26.80 37.74 16.75
C ASN A 84 -25.38 37.41 16.31
N VAL A 85 -25.18 37.38 14.98
CA VAL A 85 -23.89 37.18 14.30
C VAL A 85 -23.01 38.43 14.48
N ASN A 86 -22.66 38.77 15.72
CA ASN A 86 -21.71 39.85 15.98
C ASN A 86 -20.32 39.22 16.07
N GLY A 87 -19.65 39.13 14.92
CA GLY A 87 -18.24 38.76 14.85
C GLY A 87 -17.41 39.69 15.74
N GLU A 88 -16.53 39.12 16.55
CA GLU A 88 -15.59 39.90 17.36
C GLU A 88 -14.50 40.47 16.44
N ASN A 89 -14.43 41.80 16.37
CA ASN A 89 -13.36 42.51 15.67
C ASN A 89 -12.11 42.49 16.57
N HIS A 90 -11.17 41.58 16.33
CA HIS A 90 -9.81 41.76 16.84
C HIS A 90 -9.09 42.76 15.94
N HIS A 91 -9.13 44.03 16.32
CA HIS A 91 -8.33 45.08 15.71
C HIS A 91 -6.85 44.80 16.03
N ARG A 92 -6.15 44.08 15.15
CA ARG A 92 -4.69 44.09 15.10
C ARG A 92 -4.29 44.92 13.90
N ASN A 93 -3.89 46.16 14.18
CA ASN A 93 -3.32 47.06 13.18
C ASN A 93 -1.96 46.53 12.74
N THR A 94 -1.92 45.66 11.73
CA THR A 94 -0.77 45.47 10.83
C THR A 94 -1.12 44.52 9.69
N SER A 95 -0.81 44.97 8.47
CA SER A 95 -0.64 44.22 7.20
C SER A 95 -1.85 43.56 6.53
N GLN A 96 -2.34 44.21 5.46
CA GLN A 96 -2.68 43.72 4.10
C GLN A 96 -3.47 42.41 3.85
N PHE A 97 -3.88 41.65 4.86
CA PHE A 97 -4.72 40.47 4.71
C PHE A 97 -6.14 40.76 5.19
N PRO A 98 -7.20 40.29 4.50
CA PRO A 98 -8.56 40.47 4.98
C PRO A 98 -8.70 39.84 6.37
N VAL A 99 -9.17 40.64 7.34
CA VAL A 99 -9.38 40.20 8.73
C VAL A 99 -10.38 39.05 8.74
N ILE A 100 -9.92 37.85 9.10
CA ILE A 100 -10.76 36.66 9.21
C ILE A 100 -11.70 36.85 10.40
N LYS A 101 -12.99 37.09 10.12
CA LYS A 101 -14.03 37.18 11.15
C LYS A 101 -14.31 35.79 11.72
N VAL A 102 -14.16 35.62 13.03
CA VAL A 102 -14.48 34.35 13.71
C VAL A 102 -15.93 34.39 14.19
N SER A 103 -16.75 33.42 13.75
CA SER A 103 -18.14 33.30 14.18
C SER A 103 -18.25 32.84 15.64
N LYS A 104 -19.00 33.60 16.45
CA LYS A 104 -19.33 33.20 17.83
C LYS A 104 -20.14 31.91 17.88
N ILE A 105 -21.08 31.76 16.95
CA ILE A 105 -21.91 30.56 16.78
C ILE A 105 -21.04 29.36 16.38
N GLY A 106 -20.05 29.57 15.51
CA GLY A 106 -19.08 28.52 15.14
C GLY A 106 -18.33 27.96 16.34
N LYS A 107 -17.89 28.82 17.28
CA LYS A 107 -17.26 28.37 18.54
C LYS A 107 -18.21 27.54 19.40
N MET A 108 -19.49 27.90 19.43
CA MET A 108 -20.51 27.17 20.20
C MET A 108 -20.81 25.80 19.59
N ILE A 109 -20.96 25.72 18.26
CA ILE A 109 -21.16 24.46 17.54
C ILE A 109 -19.94 23.55 17.74
N LEU A 110 -18.71 24.09 17.63
CA LEU A 110 -17.49 23.33 17.88
C LEU A 110 -17.47 22.75 19.31
N ASN A 111 -17.82 23.57 20.30
CA ASN A 111 -17.91 23.12 21.68
C ASN A 111 -19.00 22.05 21.87
N GLY A 112 -20.15 22.18 21.20
CA GLY A 112 -21.19 21.16 21.16
C GLY A 112 -20.66 19.85 20.58
N LEU A 113 -20.04 19.93 19.40
CA LEU A 113 -19.50 18.79 18.66
C LEU A 113 -18.44 18.02 19.47
N LEU A 114 -17.52 18.73 20.14
CA LEU A 114 -16.53 18.10 21.04
C LEU A 114 -17.16 17.40 22.25
N LYS A 115 -18.34 17.83 22.69
CA LYS A 115 -19.11 17.19 23.78
C LYS A 115 -20.02 16.06 23.32
N THR A 116 -20.28 15.93 22.02
CA THR A 116 -21.17 14.88 21.49
C THR A 116 -20.62 13.49 21.77
N LYS A 117 -21.48 12.65 22.36
CA LYS A 117 -21.24 11.22 22.55
C LYS A 117 -22.51 10.46 22.22
N PHE A 118 -22.44 9.49 21.33
CA PHE A 118 -23.59 8.64 20.99
C PHE A 118 -23.13 7.36 20.30
N LYS A 119 -24.03 6.39 20.21
CA LYS A 119 -23.80 5.16 19.44
C LYS A 119 -24.33 5.33 18.02
N GLY A 120 -23.42 5.49 17.08
CA GLY A 120 -23.68 5.65 15.65
C GLY A 120 -23.77 4.31 14.90
N LEU A 121 -23.86 4.38 13.58
CA LEU A 121 -23.80 3.23 12.69
C LEU A 121 -22.41 2.61 12.63
N SER A 122 -21.35 3.39 12.86
CA SER A 122 -19.94 2.96 12.80
C SER A 122 -19.40 2.49 14.16
N GLY A 123 -20.21 2.58 15.23
CA GLY A 123 -19.81 2.30 16.61
C GLY A 123 -20.02 3.50 17.53
N ASP A 124 -19.27 3.56 18.61
CA ASP A 124 -19.36 4.66 19.57
C ASP A 124 -18.67 5.90 19.01
N PHE A 125 -19.45 6.96 18.79
CA PHE A 125 -18.96 8.26 18.37
C PHE A 125 -18.55 9.06 19.60
N SER A 126 -17.27 9.42 19.67
CA SER A 126 -16.73 10.37 20.65
C SER A 126 -15.47 11.01 20.09
N LEU A 127 -15.28 12.30 20.36
CA LEU A 127 -14.10 13.03 19.92
C LEU A 127 -13.12 13.23 21.09
N VAL A 128 -11.86 12.91 20.87
CA VAL A 128 -10.75 13.19 21.80
C VAL A 128 -9.79 14.11 21.07
N ARG A 129 -9.59 15.33 21.60
CA ARG A 129 -8.75 16.38 20.97
C ARG A 129 -9.15 16.67 19.51
N GLY A 130 -10.45 16.64 19.22
CA GLY A 130 -10.99 16.89 17.88
C GLY A 130 -10.91 15.71 16.90
N GLN A 131 -10.37 14.57 17.32
CA GLN A 131 -10.29 13.36 16.50
C GLN A 131 -11.28 12.30 16.97
N LEU A 132 -11.86 11.55 16.04
CA LEU A 132 -12.72 10.41 16.39
C LEU A 132 -11.91 9.41 17.20
N ARG A 133 -12.40 9.06 18.40
CA ARG A 133 -11.78 8.04 19.24
C ARG A 133 -11.70 6.75 18.43
N SER A 134 -10.48 6.26 18.22
CA SER A 134 -10.25 5.04 17.44
C SER A 134 -11.07 3.88 18.00
N SER A 135 -11.94 3.32 17.17
CA SER A 135 -12.65 2.09 17.49
C SER A 135 -11.71 0.88 17.40
N ALA A 136 -12.12 -0.25 17.98
CA ALA A 136 -11.41 -1.51 17.81
C ALA A 136 -11.56 -2.04 16.36
N PHE A 137 -10.50 -2.61 15.80
CA PHE A 137 -10.47 -3.18 14.46
C PHE A 137 -10.49 -4.71 14.53
N GLU A 138 -11.35 -5.40 13.80
CA GLU A 138 -11.22 -6.85 13.65
C GLU A 138 -10.08 -7.18 12.67
N ILE A 139 -9.06 -7.92 13.12
CA ILE A 139 -8.03 -8.47 12.24
C ILE A 139 -8.47 -9.87 11.79
N ILE A 140 -8.49 -10.07 10.48
CA ILE A 140 -8.77 -11.36 9.86
C ILE A 140 -7.55 -11.84 9.09
N ASN A 141 -7.37 -13.15 9.07
CA ASN A 141 -6.49 -13.82 8.14
C ASN A 141 -7.29 -14.18 6.89
N VAL A 142 -6.71 -14.01 5.71
CA VAL A 142 -7.31 -14.49 4.45
C VAL A 142 -6.34 -15.49 3.85
N ILE A 143 -6.76 -16.76 3.72
CA ILE A 143 -5.96 -17.84 3.12
C ILE A 143 -6.87 -18.63 2.19
N ASN A 144 -6.47 -18.86 0.93
CA ASN A 144 -7.22 -19.64 -0.05
C ASN A 144 -8.71 -19.25 -0.10
N ASN A 145 -9.00 -17.94 -0.19
CA ASN A 145 -10.35 -17.35 -0.17
C ASN A 145 -11.17 -17.59 1.12
N LYS A 146 -10.57 -18.16 2.18
CA LYS A 146 -11.22 -18.35 3.49
C LYS A 146 -10.77 -17.27 4.46
N LYS A 147 -11.74 -16.62 5.12
CA LYS A 147 -11.51 -15.60 6.15
C LYS A 147 -11.51 -16.24 7.54
N LYS A 148 -10.46 -16.03 8.32
CA LYS A 148 -10.30 -16.55 9.69
C LYS A 148 -10.03 -15.41 10.66
N PHE A 149 -10.89 -15.22 11.66
CA PHE A 149 -10.70 -14.19 12.68
C PHE A 149 -9.47 -14.47 13.57
N ILE A 150 -8.60 -13.47 13.69
CA ILE A 150 -7.34 -13.53 14.46
C ILE A 150 -7.48 -12.80 15.80
N GLY A 151 -8.15 -11.64 15.82
CA GLY A 151 -8.34 -10.84 17.03
C GLY A 151 -8.90 -9.46 16.72
N CYS A 152 -9.06 -8.63 17.76
CA CYS A 152 -9.35 -7.21 17.64
C CYS A 152 -8.09 -6.40 17.97
N TRP A 153 -7.75 -5.39 17.18
CA TRP A 153 -6.70 -4.43 17.50
C TRP A 153 -7.30 -3.15 18.08
N THR A 154 -6.67 -2.62 19.13
CA THR A 154 -7.02 -1.34 19.74
C THR A 154 -5.75 -0.52 19.95
N LEU A 155 -5.87 0.81 19.93
CA LEU A 155 -4.73 1.70 20.17
C LEU A 155 -4.10 1.47 21.55
N GLU A 156 -4.93 1.22 22.57
CA GLU A 156 -4.49 1.06 23.96
C GLU A 156 -3.82 -0.30 24.24
N ASN A 157 -4.32 -1.39 23.62
CA ASN A 157 -3.91 -2.76 23.99
C ASN A 157 -3.25 -3.56 22.85
N GLY A 158 -3.08 -2.98 21.67
CA GLY A 158 -2.66 -3.71 20.48
C GLY A 158 -3.65 -4.83 20.12
N LEU A 159 -3.15 -5.98 19.64
CA LEU A 159 -3.95 -7.12 19.18
C LEU A 159 -4.40 -8.03 20.35
N ILE A 160 -5.70 -8.01 20.64
CA ILE A 160 -6.37 -8.80 21.68
C ILE A 160 -7.33 -9.84 21.06
N ARG A 161 -7.57 -10.96 21.74
CA ARG A 161 -8.44 -12.04 21.20
C ARG A 161 -9.91 -11.67 21.15
N LYS A 162 -10.40 -10.90 22.12
CA LYS A 162 -11.80 -10.46 22.22
C LYS A 162 -11.85 -9.18 23.06
N LEU A 163 -12.66 -8.21 22.64
CA LEU A 163 -12.90 -6.98 23.39
C LEU A 163 -13.38 -7.32 24.82
N GLY A 164 -12.69 -6.82 25.84
CA GLY A 164 -12.99 -7.07 27.26
C GLY A 164 -12.30 -8.28 27.91
N LYS A 165 -11.45 -9.04 27.20
CA LYS A 165 -10.58 -10.06 27.81
C LYS A 165 -9.13 -9.87 27.37
N ALA A 166 -8.23 -9.57 28.32
CA ALA A 166 -6.80 -9.35 28.12
C ALA A 166 -6.02 -10.63 27.77
N LYS A 167 -6.47 -11.36 26.75
CA LYS A 167 -5.72 -12.49 26.16
C LYS A 167 -5.17 -12.02 24.83
N LYS A 168 -3.86 -12.23 24.60
CA LYS A 168 -3.19 -11.96 23.32
C LYS A 168 -4.00 -12.58 22.17
N GLY A 169 -4.11 -11.86 21.05
CA GLY A 169 -4.75 -12.37 19.84
C GLY A 169 -4.15 -13.69 19.37
N LYS A 170 -4.85 -14.40 18.48
CA LYS A 170 -4.25 -15.59 17.85
C LYS A 170 -3.10 -15.13 16.95
N PRO A 171 -2.02 -15.89 16.78
CA PRO A 171 -1.07 -15.60 15.74
C PRO A 171 -1.74 -15.76 14.36
N PRO A 172 -1.35 -14.97 13.35
CA PRO A 172 -1.73 -15.26 11.97
C PRO A 172 -1.21 -16.65 11.58
N ILE A 173 -1.90 -17.27 10.63
CA ILE A 173 -1.46 -18.50 9.98
C ILE A 173 -0.91 -18.10 8.62
N TRP A 174 0.27 -18.59 8.29
CA TRP A 174 0.94 -18.28 7.05
C TRP A 174 0.64 -19.36 5.99
N PRO A 175 0.92 -19.09 4.70
CA PRO A 175 0.85 -20.11 3.65
C PRO A 175 1.62 -21.38 4.08
N GLY A 176 1.08 -22.56 3.76
CA GLY A 176 1.60 -23.84 4.28
C GLY A 176 1.11 -24.24 5.67
N ASN A 177 0.12 -23.51 6.23
CA ASN A 177 -0.54 -23.83 7.51
C ASN A 177 0.38 -23.77 8.74
N THR A 178 1.41 -22.91 8.70
CA THR A 178 2.33 -22.67 9.84
C THR A 178 1.98 -21.40 10.62
N LYS A 179 2.36 -21.35 11.90
CA LYS A 179 2.30 -20.16 12.77
C LYS A 179 3.64 -19.42 12.81
N ASP A 180 4.69 -20.04 12.31
CA ASP A 180 6.02 -19.45 12.28
C ASP A 180 6.02 -18.29 11.30
N ILE A 181 6.50 -17.14 11.75
CA ILE A 181 6.68 -15.97 10.89
C ILE A 181 7.61 -16.39 9.74
N PRO A 182 7.17 -16.29 8.48
CA PRO A 182 7.99 -16.69 7.35
C PRO A 182 9.28 -15.89 7.40
N ARG A 183 10.41 -16.60 7.54
CA ARG A 183 11.73 -16.01 7.33
C ARG A 183 11.91 -15.94 5.82
N GLY A 184 11.40 -14.87 5.23
CA GLY A 184 11.28 -14.75 3.78
C GLY A 184 10.20 -15.65 3.18
N TRP A 185 9.78 -15.28 1.97
CA TRP A 185 8.81 -15.99 1.16
C TRP A 185 9.36 -17.38 0.81
N THR A 186 9.09 -18.37 1.66
CA THR A 186 9.38 -19.82 1.52
C THR A 186 10.56 -20.15 0.62
N THR A 187 11.71 -20.57 1.17
CA THR A 187 12.61 -21.45 0.43
C THR A 187 11.76 -22.61 -0.10
N PRO A 188 11.55 -22.70 -1.42
CA PRO A 188 10.68 -23.73 -1.94
C PRO A 188 11.47 -25.02 -1.81
N VAL A 189 11.14 -25.84 -0.82
CA VAL A 189 11.76 -27.17 -0.63
C VAL A 189 11.47 -28.08 -1.85
N GLY A 190 10.61 -27.62 -2.79
CA GLY A 190 10.43 -28.19 -4.13
C GLY A 190 9.67 -27.29 -5.11
N GLY A 191 9.79 -25.96 -5.02
CA GLY A 191 9.04 -25.02 -5.88
C GLY A 191 9.83 -24.49 -7.07
N ASN A 192 9.09 -24.00 -8.07
CA ASN A 192 9.64 -23.52 -9.33
C ASN A 192 10.68 -22.40 -9.11
N LYS A 193 11.90 -22.60 -9.61
CA LYS A 193 12.95 -21.56 -9.63
C LYS A 193 12.44 -20.32 -10.37
N LEU A 194 12.79 -19.14 -9.85
CA LEU A 194 12.49 -17.87 -10.52
C LEU A 194 13.15 -17.87 -11.91
N ARG A 195 12.36 -17.73 -12.98
CA ARG A 195 12.87 -17.75 -14.34
C ARG A 195 13.22 -16.34 -14.78
N ILE A 196 14.51 -16.06 -14.87
CA ILE A 196 15.06 -14.74 -15.18
C ILE A 196 15.50 -14.72 -16.64
N ARG A 197 14.99 -13.75 -17.40
CA ARG A 197 15.41 -13.49 -18.78
C ARG A 197 16.54 -12.47 -18.79
N ILE A 198 17.61 -12.78 -19.51
CA ILE A 198 18.79 -11.91 -19.63
C ILE A 198 19.01 -11.60 -21.11
N PRO A 199 19.19 -10.33 -21.50
CA PRO A 199 19.53 -9.97 -22.86
C PRO A 199 20.95 -10.46 -23.18
N ASP A 200 21.06 -11.26 -24.23
CA ASP A 200 22.32 -11.75 -24.80
C ASP A 200 22.67 -10.87 -25.99
N LYS A 201 23.67 -10.01 -25.80
CA LYS A 201 24.05 -8.92 -26.71
C LYS A 201 25.54 -9.00 -27.00
N THR A 202 25.91 -8.97 -28.27
CA THR A 202 27.30 -9.12 -28.70
C THR A 202 28.11 -7.82 -28.73
N CYS A 203 27.47 -6.65 -28.68
CA CYS A 203 28.15 -5.37 -28.92
C CYS A 203 28.57 -4.60 -27.67
N PHE A 204 28.23 -5.06 -26.46
CA PHE A 204 28.68 -4.41 -25.22
C PHE A 204 28.62 -5.36 -24.01
N GLU A 205 29.70 -6.13 -23.81
CA GLU A 205 29.77 -7.22 -22.81
C GLU A 205 29.97 -6.73 -21.37
N ALA A 206 30.33 -5.46 -21.15
CA ALA A 206 30.64 -4.96 -19.81
C ALA A 206 29.41 -4.91 -18.87
N TYR A 207 28.20 -4.70 -19.42
CA TYR A 207 26.96 -4.76 -18.63
C TYR A 207 26.47 -6.19 -18.46
N LEU A 208 26.52 -6.98 -19.52
CA LEU A 208 26.13 -8.38 -19.54
C LEU A 208 26.90 -9.11 -20.61
N LYS A 209 27.49 -10.24 -20.22
CA LYS A 209 28.11 -11.21 -21.09
C LYS A 209 27.50 -12.57 -20.79
N VAL A 210 27.02 -13.22 -21.84
CA VAL A 210 26.53 -14.60 -21.76
C VAL A 210 27.54 -15.47 -22.49
N GLU A 211 28.17 -16.37 -21.75
CA GLU A 211 29.02 -17.41 -22.30
C GLU A 211 28.29 -18.74 -22.20
N GLN A 212 28.30 -19.53 -23.27
CA GLN A 212 27.74 -20.87 -23.25
C GLN A 212 28.88 -21.88 -23.25
N ASP A 213 28.88 -22.76 -22.26
CA ASP A 213 29.83 -23.87 -22.20
C ASP A 213 29.59 -24.79 -23.41
N PRO A 214 30.62 -25.03 -24.24
CA PRO A 214 30.48 -25.80 -25.48
C PRO A 214 30.16 -27.29 -25.24
N TYR A 215 30.45 -27.84 -24.06
CA TYR A 215 30.26 -29.24 -23.70
C TYR A 215 28.98 -29.46 -22.90
N THR A 216 28.72 -28.63 -21.88
CA THR A 216 27.56 -28.78 -20.99
C THR A 216 26.32 -28.04 -21.49
N LYS A 217 26.48 -27.10 -22.45
CA LYS A 217 25.47 -26.16 -22.93
C LYS A 217 24.89 -25.25 -21.83
N GLU A 218 25.49 -25.22 -20.65
CA GLU A 218 25.11 -24.29 -19.59
C GLU A 218 25.57 -22.88 -19.92
N SER A 219 24.74 -21.90 -19.59
CA SER A 219 25.04 -20.48 -19.80
C SER A 219 25.59 -19.88 -18.52
N THR A 220 26.83 -19.41 -18.57
CA THR A 220 27.43 -18.54 -17.55
C THR A 220 27.13 -17.10 -17.92
N VAL A 221 26.73 -16.32 -16.92
CA VAL A 221 26.37 -14.91 -17.10
C VAL A 221 27.27 -14.10 -16.20
N THR A 222 27.90 -13.08 -16.75
CA THR A 222 28.79 -12.15 -16.04
C THR A 222 28.50 -10.72 -16.48
N GLY A 223 28.95 -9.73 -15.71
CA GLY A 223 28.85 -8.32 -16.06
C GLY A 223 28.07 -7.49 -15.05
N PHE A 224 28.26 -6.17 -15.13
CA PHE A 224 27.82 -5.22 -14.09
C PHE A 224 26.34 -5.34 -13.72
N SER A 225 25.43 -5.52 -14.69
CA SER A 225 24.00 -5.62 -14.42
C SER A 225 23.63 -6.90 -13.68
N TYR A 226 24.37 -7.99 -13.91
CA TYR A 226 24.15 -9.25 -13.21
C TYR A 226 24.76 -9.21 -11.80
N ASP A 227 25.96 -8.64 -11.65
CA ASP A 227 26.61 -8.47 -10.35
C ASP A 227 25.75 -7.60 -9.41
N ALA A 228 25.21 -6.49 -9.91
CA ALA A 228 24.29 -5.64 -9.16
C ALA A 228 23.01 -6.39 -8.72
N PHE A 229 22.53 -7.32 -9.54
CA PHE A 229 21.39 -8.17 -9.22
C PHE A 229 21.72 -9.21 -8.15
N GLU A 230 22.86 -9.88 -8.25
CA GLU A 230 23.35 -10.84 -7.24
C GLU A 230 23.57 -10.16 -5.88
N GLU A 231 24.17 -8.97 -5.86
CA GLU A 231 24.33 -8.18 -4.63
C GLU A 231 22.98 -7.81 -4.00
N ALA A 232 22.01 -7.41 -4.84
CA ALA A 232 20.66 -7.14 -4.36
C ALA A 232 19.99 -8.40 -3.76
N LEU A 233 20.22 -9.58 -4.35
CA LEU A 233 19.74 -10.85 -3.80
C LEU A 233 20.46 -11.22 -2.50
N ALA A 234 21.76 -10.95 -2.38
CA ALA A 234 22.56 -11.24 -1.19
C ALA A 234 22.11 -10.44 0.04
N LEU A 235 21.54 -9.25 -0.15
CA LEU A 235 20.96 -8.43 0.90
C LEU A 235 19.59 -8.94 1.39
N LEU A 236 18.96 -9.86 0.67
CA LEU A 236 17.68 -10.41 1.09
C LEU A 236 17.88 -11.36 2.27
N PRO A 237 16.99 -11.34 3.28
CA PRO A 237 17.08 -12.23 4.44
C PRO A 237 16.69 -13.69 4.11
N PHE A 238 16.62 -14.05 2.84
CA PHE A 238 16.23 -15.37 2.34
C PHE A 238 16.84 -15.64 0.96
N ALA A 239 17.09 -16.92 0.67
CA ALA A 239 17.56 -17.34 -0.64
C ALA A 239 16.46 -17.23 -1.70
N VAL A 240 16.84 -16.79 -2.91
CA VAL A 240 15.96 -16.74 -4.08
C VAL A 240 16.50 -17.71 -5.14
N PRO A 241 16.06 -18.99 -5.13
CA PRO A 241 16.46 -19.94 -6.16
C PRO A 241 15.97 -19.47 -7.52
N HIS A 242 16.88 -19.28 -8.46
CA HIS A 242 16.58 -18.75 -9.78
C HIS A 242 17.30 -19.53 -10.88
N LYS A 243 16.80 -19.38 -12.11
CA LYS A 243 17.43 -19.90 -13.32
C LYS A 243 17.53 -18.78 -14.34
N LEU A 244 18.74 -18.59 -14.85
CA LEU A 244 19.05 -17.65 -15.91
C LEU A 244 18.70 -18.27 -17.27
N ILE A 245 18.07 -17.47 -18.13
CA ILE A 245 17.65 -17.90 -19.47
C ILE A 245 18.04 -16.80 -20.46
N PRO A 246 19.11 -16.99 -21.26
CA PRO A 246 19.55 -16.03 -22.25
C PRO A 246 18.47 -15.77 -23.30
N PHE A 247 18.34 -14.52 -23.73
CA PHE A 247 17.42 -14.07 -24.76
C PHE A 247 18.21 -13.30 -25.83
N PRO A 248 18.21 -13.76 -27.09
CA PRO A 248 18.99 -13.11 -28.14
C PRO A 248 18.48 -11.69 -28.40
N VAL A 249 19.36 -10.71 -28.22
CA VAL A 249 19.07 -9.30 -28.51
C VAL A 249 19.91 -8.87 -29.71
N GLY A 250 19.24 -8.73 -30.85
CA GLY A 250 19.83 -8.11 -32.02
C GLY A 250 20.07 -6.60 -31.83
N PRO A 251 20.67 -5.91 -32.82
CA PRO A 251 20.98 -4.48 -32.73
C PRO A 251 19.75 -3.57 -32.60
N ASN A 252 18.54 -4.11 -32.80
CA ASN A 252 17.30 -3.33 -32.84
C ASN A 252 16.65 -3.24 -31.46
N ALA A 253 16.20 -2.03 -31.09
CA ALA A 253 15.50 -1.75 -29.83
C ALA A 253 14.21 -2.57 -29.62
N GLU A 254 13.64 -3.13 -30.69
CA GLU A 254 12.44 -3.98 -30.68
C GLU A 254 12.67 -5.29 -29.90
N ALA A 255 13.91 -5.79 -29.83
CA ALA A 255 14.25 -7.02 -29.13
C ALA A 255 14.03 -6.89 -27.60
N TYR A 256 14.35 -5.75 -27.01
CA TYR A 256 14.06 -5.47 -25.60
C TYR A 256 12.56 -5.38 -25.33
N ASN A 257 11.78 -4.78 -26.24
CA ASN A 257 10.33 -4.73 -26.09
C ASN A 257 9.73 -6.14 -26.13
N LYS A 258 10.22 -7.01 -27.02
CA LYS A 258 9.83 -8.43 -27.07
C LYS A 258 10.18 -9.15 -25.76
N LEU A 259 11.39 -8.97 -25.25
CA LEU A 259 11.83 -9.54 -23.97
C LEU A 259 10.87 -9.15 -22.83
N LEU A 260 10.50 -7.87 -22.72
CA LEU A 260 9.55 -7.40 -21.70
C LEU A 260 8.13 -7.92 -21.94
N TYR A 261 7.71 -8.06 -23.19
CA TYR A 261 6.41 -8.67 -23.53
C TYR A 261 6.33 -10.14 -23.09
N HIS A 262 7.45 -10.87 -23.11
CA HIS A 262 7.52 -12.23 -22.56
C HIS A 262 7.32 -12.27 -21.04
N VAL A 263 7.79 -11.24 -20.32
CA VAL A 263 7.54 -11.09 -18.87
C VAL A 263 6.06 -10.76 -18.63
N LYS A 264 5.49 -9.81 -19.39
CA LYS A 264 4.06 -9.47 -19.32
C LYS A 264 3.14 -10.69 -19.48
N ASN A 265 3.47 -11.56 -20.43
CA ASN A 265 2.72 -12.79 -20.70
C ASN A 265 3.04 -13.95 -19.74
N GLN A 266 3.75 -13.67 -18.64
CA GLN A 266 4.11 -14.64 -17.59
C GLN A 266 4.89 -15.87 -18.11
N LYS A 267 5.53 -15.77 -19.28
CA LYS A 267 6.43 -16.82 -19.79
C LYS A 267 7.69 -16.89 -18.93
N PHE A 268 8.10 -15.76 -18.38
CA PHE A 268 9.21 -15.60 -17.43
C PHE A 268 8.76 -14.65 -16.31
N ASN A 269 9.49 -14.65 -15.21
CA ASN A 269 9.10 -13.91 -14.02
C ASN A 269 9.72 -12.52 -13.99
N VAL A 270 11.01 -12.42 -14.37
CA VAL A 270 11.80 -11.18 -14.26
C VAL A 270 12.74 -11.07 -15.45
N ALA A 271 13.12 -9.84 -15.79
CA ALA A 271 14.17 -9.52 -16.73
C ALA A 271 15.29 -8.74 -16.03
N VAL A 272 16.55 -9.11 -16.27
CA VAL A 272 17.73 -8.45 -15.69
C VAL A 272 18.68 -8.04 -16.81
N GLY A 273 19.12 -6.79 -16.83
CA GLY A 273 20.11 -6.30 -17.78
C GLY A 273 20.15 -4.78 -17.95
N ASP A 274 20.80 -4.34 -19.03
CA ASP A 274 20.94 -2.94 -19.47
C ASP A 274 19.63 -2.38 -20.08
N ILE A 275 18.50 -2.60 -19.40
CA ILE A 275 17.17 -2.26 -19.91
C ILE A 275 16.84 -0.80 -19.57
N THR A 276 16.81 0.05 -20.59
CA THR A 276 16.36 1.43 -20.43
C THR A 276 14.88 1.50 -20.02
N ILE A 277 14.60 2.23 -18.94
CA ILE A 277 13.24 2.51 -18.47
C ILE A 277 12.62 3.54 -19.41
N LEU A 278 11.56 3.14 -20.12
CA LEU A 278 10.82 4.00 -21.04
C LEU A 278 9.33 3.97 -20.71
N ALA A 279 8.62 5.06 -21.02
CA ALA A 279 7.19 5.18 -20.75
C ALA A 279 6.36 4.08 -21.43
N ASN A 280 6.69 3.72 -22.68
CA ASN A 280 6.02 2.62 -23.39
C ASN A 280 6.28 1.24 -22.75
N ARG A 281 7.48 1.01 -22.22
CA ARG A 281 7.86 -0.25 -21.57
C ARG A 281 7.20 -0.43 -20.20
N SER A 282 6.90 0.69 -19.53
CA SER A 282 6.18 0.70 -18.25
C SER A 282 4.72 0.21 -18.37
N GLN A 283 4.20 0.07 -19.60
CA GLN A 283 2.91 -0.56 -19.86
C GLN A 283 2.98 -2.11 -19.93
N TYR A 284 4.19 -2.67 -19.92
CA TYR A 284 4.42 -4.12 -20.00
C TYR A 284 4.84 -4.71 -18.67
N VAL A 285 5.68 -4.00 -17.93
CA VAL A 285 6.29 -4.45 -16.68
C VAL A 285 6.44 -3.28 -15.71
N ASP A 286 6.50 -3.62 -14.44
CA ASP A 286 6.98 -2.70 -13.41
C ASP A 286 8.51 -2.74 -13.35
N PHE A 287 9.13 -1.58 -13.20
CA PHE A 287 10.58 -1.43 -13.10
C PHE A 287 11.01 -1.21 -11.65
N THR A 288 12.21 -1.70 -11.31
CA THR A 288 12.91 -1.27 -10.11
C THR A 288 13.40 0.17 -10.28
N LEU A 289 13.90 0.77 -9.20
CA LEU A 289 14.71 1.98 -9.35
C LEU A 289 15.92 1.71 -10.27
N PRO A 290 16.34 2.72 -11.06
CA PRO A 290 17.53 2.61 -11.87
C PRO A 290 18.77 2.50 -10.97
N TYR A 291 19.60 1.50 -11.23
CA TYR A 291 20.90 1.31 -10.56
C TYR A 291 22.04 2.05 -11.27
N LEU A 292 21.78 2.54 -12.48
CA LEU A 292 22.69 3.36 -13.28
C LEU A 292 21.93 4.55 -13.86
N GLN A 293 22.51 5.74 -13.76
CA GLN A 293 21.98 6.92 -14.41
C GLN A 293 22.35 6.89 -15.90
N SER A 294 21.36 7.04 -16.77
CA SER A 294 21.59 7.23 -18.21
C SER A 294 21.74 8.71 -18.53
N ASP A 295 22.74 9.06 -19.34
CA ASP A 295 22.91 10.40 -19.91
C ASP A 295 23.19 10.29 -21.42
N VAL A 296 22.88 11.35 -22.18
CA VAL A 296 23.13 11.44 -23.62
C VAL A 296 24.27 12.42 -23.84
N SER A 297 25.36 11.94 -24.44
CA SER A 297 26.54 12.76 -24.72
C SER A 297 26.91 12.73 -26.20
N MET A 298 27.40 13.85 -26.72
CA MET A 298 27.92 13.94 -28.10
C MET A 298 29.43 13.65 -28.09
N VAL A 299 29.83 12.60 -28.81
CA VAL A 299 31.26 12.28 -29.00
C VAL A 299 31.71 12.86 -30.34
N VAL A 300 32.70 13.76 -30.31
CA VAL A 300 33.28 14.37 -31.51
C VAL A 300 34.75 13.96 -31.61
N LYS A 301 35.18 13.58 -32.81
CA LYS A 301 36.59 13.28 -33.08
C LYS A 301 37.41 14.56 -32.97
N ILE A 302 38.41 14.55 -32.09
CA ILE A 302 39.40 15.63 -32.00
C ILE A 302 40.35 15.50 -33.20
N LYS A 303 40.66 16.62 -33.85
CA LYS A 303 41.61 16.69 -34.97
C LYS A 303 43.04 16.58 -34.48
#